data_AF-A0AAV0HZK2-F1
#
_entry.id   AF-A0AAV0HZK2-F1
#
_cell.length_a   1.000
_cell.length_b   1.000
_cell.length_c   1.000
_cell.angle_alpha   90.00
_cell.angle_beta   90.00
_cell.angle_gamma   90.00
#
_symmetry.space_group_name_H-M   'P 1'
#
loop_
_entity.id
_entity.type
_entity.pdbx_description
1 polymer ?
#
loop_
_entity_poly.entity_id
_entity_poly.type
_entity_poly.pdbx_seq_one_letter_code
_entity_poly.pdbx_strand_id
1 'polypeptide(L)'
;MEDAAGGDRKSNGKRRDEEPDGMSVHSPCKAPPSSASSLPKEQSQVELELRLLEALAIYPPVKLRGMHRHFVLYGLMEFLRRSFDRYFSPDEVMQLLERFYNIEMLLQKPDDEEAEMLSQEEDFSLPQSYFVKEE
;
A
#
# COMPACT_ATOMS: atom_id res chain seq x y z
N MET A 1 -36.92 49.04 64.59
CA MET A 1 -36.40 48.26 63.46
C MET A 1 -34.93 48.05 63.75
N GLU A 2 -34.43 46.90 64.19
CA GLU A 2 -34.95 45.53 64.15
C GLU A 2 -34.63 44.79 65.46
N ASP A 3 -35.48 43.80 65.76
CA ASP A 3 -35.49 42.97 66.95
C ASP A 3 -34.45 41.84 66.94
N ALA A 4 -34.04 41.41 68.13
CA ALA A 4 -33.21 40.25 68.42
C ALA A 4 -34.05 38.97 68.64
N ALA A 5 -33.48 37.78 68.37
CA ALA A 5 -33.41 36.62 69.30
C ALA A 5 -33.28 35.24 68.62
N GLY A 6 -32.41 34.40 69.21
CA GLY A 6 -32.57 32.94 69.36
C GLY A 6 -32.01 32.07 68.22
N GLY A 7 -31.34 30.94 68.44
CA GLY A 7 -31.10 30.16 69.65
C GLY A 7 -30.81 28.69 69.27
N ASP A 8 -29.74 28.15 69.82
CA ASP A 8 -29.10 26.83 69.72
C ASP A 8 -30.03 25.59 69.85
N ARG A 9 -29.73 24.46 69.16
CA ARG A 9 -29.54 23.09 69.73
C ARG A 9 -29.62 21.90 68.73
N LYS A 10 -28.47 21.21 68.63
CA LYS A 10 -28.20 19.76 68.91
C LYS A 10 -28.94 18.59 68.19
N SER A 11 -28.08 17.74 67.62
CA SER A 11 -27.99 16.25 67.72
C SER A 11 -28.98 15.33 66.99
N ASN A 12 -28.44 14.38 66.20
CA ASN A 12 -28.39 12.91 66.43
C ASN A 12 -28.31 12.21 65.04
N GLY A 13 -27.26 11.46 64.65
CA GLY A 13 -27.03 10.03 64.97
C GLY A 13 -28.16 9.11 64.48
N LYS A 14 -28.00 7.92 63.88
CA LYS A 14 -26.93 7.05 63.37
C LYS A 14 -27.68 5.78 62.85
N ARG A 15 -27.09 5.04 61.88
CA ARG A 15 -27.39 3.63 61.48
C ARG A 15 -28.65 3.44 60.60
N ARG A 16 -28.55 2.96 59.35
CA ARG A 16 -28.20 1.59 58.85
C ARG A 16 -29.08 0.51 59.49
N ASP A 17 -29.96 -0.10 58.70
CA ASP A 17 -29.79 -1.46 58.14
C ASP A 17 -31.12 -2.00 57.60
N GLU A 18 -31.20 -2.20 56.28
CA GLU A 18 -31.90 -3.33 55.64
C GLU A 18 -31.09 -3.66 54.35
N GLU A 19 -30.17 -4.63 54.47
CA GLU A 19 -29.56 -5.42 53.38
C GLU A 19 -30.45 -6.66 53.12
N PRO A 20 -30.23 -7.48 52.07
CA PRO A 20 -29.59 -7.23 50.78
C PRO A 20 -30.39 -7.84 49.60
N ASP A 21 -30.37 -7.25 48.40
CA ASP A 21 -30.64 -8.04 47.19
C ASP A 21 -29.78 -7.56 46.02
N GLY A 22 -29.19 -8.52 45.33
CA GLY A 22 -28.62 -8.32 44.00
C GLY A 22 -27.30 -7.57 43.92
N MET A 23 -26.23 -8.21 44.39
CA MET A 23 -24.86 -7.94 43.95
C MET A 23 -24.78 -7.81 42.41
N SER A 24 -24.37 -6.64 41.91
CA SER A 24 -23.56 -6.48 40.70
C SER A 24 -22.98 -5.07 40.68
N VAL A 25 -22.02 -4.87 41.57
CA VAL A 25 -21.16 -3.69 41.60
C VAL A 25 -20.25 -3.77 40.37
N HIS A 26 -20.32 -2.77 39.49
CA HIS A 26 -19.32 -2.43 38.48
C HIS A 26 -18.67 -3.61 37.74
N SER A 27 -19.17 -3.93 36.55
CA SER A 27 -18.24 -4.22 35.46
C SER A 27 -17.85 -2.88 34.84
N PRO A 28 -16.65 -2.33 35.07
CA PRO A 28 -16.07 -1.45 34.08
C PRO A 28 -15.89 -2.32 32.83
N CYS A 29 -16.88 -2.31 31.94
CA CYS A 29 -16.65 -2.59 30.53
C CYS A 29 -15.82 -1.42 29.97
N LYS A 30 -14.63 -1.23 30.52
CA LYS A 30 -13.53 -0.60 29.83
C LYS A 30 -13.06 -1.71 28.91
N ALA A 31 -13.70 -1.79 27.74
CA ALA A 31 -13.09 -2.48 26.62
C ALA A 31 -11.63 -2.00 26.57
N PRO A 32 -10.66 -2.90 26.36
CA PRO A 32 -9.29 -2.46 26.12
C PRO A 32 -9.36 -1.33 25.09
N PRO A 33 -8.61 -0.22 25.22
CA PRO A 33 -8.44 0.65 24.08
C PRO A 33 -8.01 -0.27 22.95
N SER A 34 -8.87 -0.42 21.95
CA SER A 34 -8.66 -1.35 20.87
C SER A 34 -7.25 -1.15 20.37
N SER A 35 -6.49 -2.25 20.24
CA SER A 35 -5.16 -2.28 19.62
C SER A 35 -5.27 -2.01 18.11
N ALA A 36 -5.94 -0.93 17.76
CA ALA A 36 -6.33 -0.45 16.43
C ALA A 36 -5.50 0.78 16.03
N SER A 37 -4.41 1.08 16.76
CA SER A 37 -3.58 2.26 16.50
C SER A 37 -2.56 2.07 15.35
N SER A 38 -2.51 0.90 14.70
CA SER A 38 -1.71 0.64 13.49
C SER A 38 -2.51 0.76 12.19
N LEU A 39 -3.85 0.79 12.25
CA LEU A 39 -4.76 0.80 11.11
C LEU A 39 -4.51 1.86 10.02
N PRO A 40 -4.10 3.11 10.33
CA PRO A 40 -3.91 4.12 9.28
C PRO A 40 -2.74 3.79 8.34
N LYS A 41 -1.68 3.18 8.87
CA LYS A 41 -0.46 2.88 8.09
C LYS A 41 -0.69 1.71 7.15
N GLU A 42 -1.37 0.68 7.63
CA GLU A 42 -1.70 -0.50 6.83
C GLU A 42 -2.71 -0.15 5.72
N GLN A 43 -3.73 0.66 6.02
CA GLN A 43 -4.67 1.16 5.00
C GLN A 43 -3.96 1.98 3.92
N SER A 44 -3.03 2.86 4.30
CA SER A 44 -2.25 3.64 3.32
C SER A 44 -1.36 2.78 2.42
N GLN A 45 -0.85 1.66 2.95
CA GLN A 45 -0.04 0.72 2.19
C GLN A 45 -0.87 -0.07 1.18
N VAL A 46 -2.05 -0.54 1.60
CA VAL A 46 -2.99 -1.25 0.70
C VAL A 46 -3.48 -0.32 -0.42
N GLU A 47 -3.71 0.95 -0.13
CA GLU A 47 -4.08 1.93 -1.17
C GLU A 47 -2.94 2.14 -2.18
N LEU A 48 -1.70 2.28 -1.70
CA LEU A 48 -0.50 2.40 -2.54
C LEU A 48 -0.34 1.19 -3.47
N GLU A 49 -0.53 -0.01 -2.92
CA GLU A 49 -0.55 -1.28 -3.62
C GLU A 49 -1.60 -1.35 -4.74
N LEU A 50 -2.85 -1.01 -4.42
CA LEU A 50 -3.94 -1.01 -5.39
C LEU A 50 -3.68 -0.02 -6.53
N ARG A 51 -3.15 1.17 -6.21
CA ARG A 51 -2.76 2.16 -7.23
C ARG A 51 -1.62 1.69 -8.10
N LEU A 52 -0.64 0.97 -7.55
CA LEU A 52 0.40 0.36 -8.37
C LEU A 52 -0.19 -0.68 -9.34
N LEU A 53 -1.07 -1.56 -8.85
CA LEU A 53 -1.71 -2.58 -9.69
C LEU A 53 -2.55 -1.96 -10.82
N GLU A 54 -3.23 -0.86 -10.56
CA GLU A 54 -3.94 -0.07 -11.59
C GLU A 54 -2.96 0.47 -12.65
N ALA A 55 -1.84 1.05 -12.21
CA ALA A 55 -0.82 1.59 -13.12
C ALA A 55 -0.21 0.51 -14.03
N LEU A 56 -0.11 -0.72 -13.56
CA LEU A 56 0.43 -1.85 -14.33
C LEU A 56 -0.45 -2.28 -15.52
N ALA A 57 -1.72 -1.87 -15.56
CA ALA A 57 -2.54 -2.01 -16.75
C ALA A 57 -2.04 -1.14 -17.92
N ILE A 58 -1.42 -0.01 -17.61
CA ILE A 58 -0.84 0.95 -18.58
C ILE A 58 0.63 0.62 -18.84
N TYR A 59 1.35 0.19 -17.80
CA TYR A 59 2.77 -0.12 -17.83
C TYR A 59 3.02 -1.61 -17.56
N PRO A 60 2.94 -2.47 -18.58
CA PRO A 60 3.04 -3.92 -18.41
C PRO A 60 4.34 -4.35 -17.69
N PRO A 61 4.27 -5.23 -16.68
CA PRO A 61 5.45 -5.72 -15.96
C PRO A 61 6.48 -6.40 -16.88
N VAL A 62 6.04 -7.01 -17.98
CA VAL A 62 6.94 -7.66 -18.96
C VAL A 62 7.92 -6.68 -19.61
N LYS A 63 7.59 -5.38 -19.62
CA LYS A 63 8.44 -4.31 -20.14
C LYS A 63 9.45 -3.79 -19.11
N LEU A 64 9.53 -4.39 -17.93
CA LEU A 64 10.59 -4.14 -16.95
C LEU A 64 11.95 -4.72 -17.40
N ARG A 65 11.99 -5.48 -18.50
CA ARG A 65 13.21 -6.01 -19.12
C ARG A 65 13.86 -5.01 -20.08
N GLY A 66 15.19 -5.00 -20.12
CA GLY A 66 15.98 -4.24 -21.10
C GLY A 66 15.79 -2.72 -21.02
N MET A 67 15.91 -2.04 -22.16
CA MET A 67 15.84 -0.57 -22.24
C MET A 67 14.46 0.00 -21.84
N HIS A 68 13.39 -0.79 -21.94
CA HIS A 68 12.04 -0.37 -21.59
C HIS A 68 11.82 -0.17 -20.09
N ARG A 69 12.69 -0.78 -19.26
CA ARG A 69 12.65 -0.65 -17.80
C ARG A 69 12.60 0.81 -17.35
N HIS A 70 13.38 1.68 -17.98
CA HIS A 70 13.45 3.09 -17.61
C HIS A 70 12.11 3.81 -17.84
N PHE A 71 11.45 3.54 -18.96
CA PHE A 71 10.15 4.14 -19.28
C PHE A 71 9.04 3.63 -18.37
N VAL A 72 9.03 2.33 -18.08
CA VAL A 72 8.07 1.72 -17.15
C VAL A 72 8.25 2.31 -15.75
N LEU A 73 9.48 2.30 -15.21
CA LEU A 73 9.74 2.83 -13.87
C LEU A 73 9.39 4.31 -13.77
N TYR A 74 9.77 5.12 -14.76
CA TYR A 74 9.43 6.53 -14.77
C TYR A 74 7.90 6.74 -14.82
N GLY A 75 7.21 5.98 -15.68
CA GLY A 75 5.74 6.02 -15.77
C GLY A 75 5.05 5.66 -14.46
N LEU A 76 5.51 4.59 -13.80
CA LEU A 76 4.98 4.16 -12.49
C LEU A 76 5.24 5.22 -11.41
N MET A 77 6.46 5.77 -11.33
CA MET A 77 6.79 6.84 -10.40
C MET A 77 5.91 8.08 -10.63
N GLU A 78 5.70 8.48 -11.88
CA GLU A 78 4.85 9.63 -12.23
C GLU A 78 3.38 9.38 -11.91
N PHE A 79 2.86 8.18 -12.17
CA PHE A 79 1.49 7.80 -11.85
C PHE A 79 1.25 7.83 -10.33
N LEU A 80 2.15 7.23 -9.56
CA LEU A 80 2.07 7.21 -8.10
C LEU A 80 2.25 8.61 -7.52
N ARG A 81 3.16 9.42 -8.06
CA ARG A 81 3.32 10.82 -7.64
C ARG A 81 2.05 11.62 -7.81
N ARG A 82 1.34 11.46 -8.94
CA ARG A 82 0.05 12.13 -9.16
C ARG A 82 -1.05 11.64 -8.24
N SER A 83 -0.99 10.37 -7.82
CA SER A 83 -2.00 9.75 -6.95
C SER A 83 -1.83 10.15 -5.48
N PHE A 84 -0.58 10.29 -5.01
CA PHE A 84 -0.25 10.49 -3.59
C PHE A 84 0.40 11.84 -3.26
N ASP A 85 0.60 12.70 -4.27
CA ASP A 85 1.30 13.99 -4.15
C ASP A 85 2.69 13.87 -3.49
N ARG A 86 3.38 12.76 -3.77
CA ARG A 86 4.67 12.39 -3.16
C ARG A 86 5.63 11.88 -4.22
N TYR A 87 6.91 12.25 -4.13
CA TYR A 87 7.94 11.67 -4.97
C TYR A 87 8.26 10.24 -4.52
N PHE A 88 8.37 9.34 -5.49
CA PHE A 88 8.78 7.97 -5.29
C PHE A 88 10.18 7.79 -5.87
N SER A 89 11.03 7.05 -5.16
CA SER A 89 12.32 6.63 -5.70
C SER A 89 12.16 5.38 -6.58
N PRO A 90 13.07 5.13 -7.53
CA PRO A 90 13.04 3.89 -8.30
C PRO A 90 13.07 2.64 -7.41
N ASP A 91 13.87 2.67 -6.34
CA ASP A 91 14.01 1.55 -5.42
C ASP A 91 12.74 1.30 -4.61
N GLU A 92 12.01 2.35 -4.20
CA GLU A 92 10.72 2.24 -3.51
C GLU A 92 9.67 1.57 -4.41
N VAL A 93 9.61 1.95 -5.69
CA VAL A 93 8.70 1.33 -6.66
C VAL A 93 9.10 -0.12 -6.95
N MET A 94 10.39 -0.40 -7.06
CA MET A 94 10.89 -1.77 -7.22
C MET A 94 10.50 -2.66 -6.03
N GLN A 95 10.73 -2.20 -4.79
CA GLN A 95 10.32 -2.94 -3.59
C GLN A 95 8.81 -3.18 -3.53
N LEU A 96 8.00 -2.20 -3.97
CA LEU A 96 6.55 -2.37 -4.04
C LEU A 96 6.16 -3.43 -5.07
N LEU A 97 6.85 -3.48 -6.22
CA LEU A 97 6.66 -4.53 -7.24
C LEU A 97 7.06 -5.92 -6.74
N GLU A 98 8.11 -6.04 -5.91
CA GLU A 98 8.58 -7.32 -5.34
C GLU A 98 7.51 -8.01 -4.48
N ARG A 99 6.54 -7.24 -3.97
CA ARG A 99 5.44 -7.79 -3.17
C ARG A 99 4.37 -8.51 -3.99
N PHE A 100 4.26 -8.17 -5.28
CA PHE A 100 3.28 -8.74 -6.20
C PHE A 100 3.88 -9.73 -7.17
N TYR A 101 5.12 -9.47 -7.59
CA TYR A 101 5.80 -10.24 -8.62
C TYR A 101 7.12 -10.76 -8.10
N ASN A 102 7.44 -11.98 -8.49
CA ASN A 102 8.82 -12.45 -8.43
C ASN A 102 9.61 -11.72 -9.52
N ILE A 103 10.21 -10.58 -9.16
CA ILE A 103 10.94 -9.72 -10.11
C ILE A 103 12.09 -10.48 -10.76
N GLU A 104 12.72 -11.43 -10.07
CA GLU A 104 13.80 -12.23 -10.68
C GLU A 104 13.29 -13.06 -11.87
N MET A 105 12.11 -13.68 -11.77
CA MET A 105 11.48 -14.33 -12.92
C MET A 105 11.07 -13.32 -14.01
N LEU A 106 10.62 -12.12 -13.62
CA LEU A 106 10.28 -11.06 -14.56
C LEU A 106 11.51 -10.40 -15.22
N LEU A 107 12.70 -10.53 -14.65
CA LEU A 107 13.95 -10.01 -15.21
C LEU A 107 14.80 -11.10 -15.86
N GLN A 108 14.49 -12.38 -15.65
CA GLN A 108 15.11 -13.51 -16.34
C GLN A 108 15.03 -13.29 -17.85
N LYS A 109 16.16 -13.44 -18.55
CA LYS A 109 16.19 -13.29 -20.00
C LYS A 109 15.15 -14.21 -20.67
N PRO A 110 14.56 -13.85 -21.83
CA PRO A 110 14.11 -14.90 -22.75
C PRO A 110 15.33 -15.78 -23.01
N ASP A 111 15.18 -17.11 -23.08
CA ASP A 111 16.29 -18.01 -23.40
C ASP A 111 17.17 -17.40 -24.50
N ASP A 112 18.51 -17.49 -24.35
CA ASP A 112 19.51 -16.82 -25.21
C ASP A 112 19.26 -17.02 -26.73
N GLU A 113 18.42 -18.00 -27.12
CA GLU A 113 17.96 -18.27 -28.48
C GLU A 113 17.29 -17.07 -29.18
N GLU A 114 16.51 -16.22 -28.48
CA GLU A 114 15.86 -15.05 -29.12
C GLU A 114 16.82 -13.86 -29.28
N ALA A 115 17.81 -13.75 -28.38
CA ALA A 115 18.84 -12.71 -28.47
C ALA A 115 19.85 -13.01 -29.58
N GLU A 116 20.18 -14.29 -29.80
CA GLU A 116 20.98 -14.74 -30.94
C GLU A 116 20.29 -14.40 -32.28
N MET A 117 18.97 -14.62 -32.38
CA MET A 117 18.20 -14.35 -33.59
C MET A 117 18.21 -12.87 -34.01
N LEU A 118 18.25 -11.92 -33.06
CA LEU A 118 18.37 -10.48 -33.34
C LEU A 118 19.81 -10.01 -33.62
N SER A 119 20.81 -10.86 -33.32
CA SER A 119 22.23 -10.55 -33.49
C SER A 119 22.85 -11.17 -34.74
N GLN A 120 22.09 -11.97 -35.49
CA GLN A 120 22.53 -12.50 -36.78
C GLN A 120 22.69 -11.34 -37.78
N GLU A 121 23.93 -11.04 -38.14
CA GLU A 121 24.26 -10.19 -39.26
C GLU A 121 23.94 -10.96 -40.56
N GLU A 122 22.69 -10.91 -41.01
CA GLU A 122 22.31 -11.43 -42.32
C GLU A 122 22.93 -10.52 -43.40
N ASP A 123 23.83 -11.07 -44.22
CA ASP A 123 24.38 -10.38 -45.39
C ASP A 123 23.25 -10.17 -46.41
N PHE A 124 22.69 -8.95 -46.43
CA PHE A 124 21.52 -8.61 -47.23
C PHE A 124 21.90 -8.58 -48.72
N SER A 125 21.72 -9.71 -49.39
CA SER A 125 21.91 -9.84 -50.84
C SER A 125 20.57 -9.98 -51.56
N LEU A 126 20.47 -9.37 -52.74
CA LEU A 126 19.27 -9.49 -53.56
C LEU A 126 19.10 -10.96 -54.02
N PRO A 127 17.87 -11.51 -54.05
CA PRO A 127 17.62 -12.83 -54.60
C PRO A 127 18.19 -12.97 -56.01
N GLN A 128 18.73 -14.16 -56.35
CA GLN A 128 19.37 -14.38 -57.65
C GLN A 128 18.45 -14.07 -58.86
N SER A 129 17.14 -14.17 -58.68
CA SER A 129 16.14 -13.79 -59.69
C SER A 129 16.19 -12.32 -60.11
N TYR A 130 16.73 -11.43 -59.27
CA TYR A 130 16.91 -10.01 -59.61
C TYR A 130 18.02 -9.78 -60.67
N PHE A 131 18.92 -10.75 -60.83
CA PHE A 131 20.05 -10.66 -61.76
C PHE A 131 19.76 -11.35 -63.10
N VAL A 132 18.69 -12.12 -63.22
CA VAL A 132 18.26 -12.72 -64.48
C VAL A 132 17.45 -11.68 -65.25
N LYS A 133 18.12 -10.92 -66.14
CA LYS A 133 17.44 -10.21 -67.22
C LYS A 133 17.16 -11.22 -68.33
N GLU A 134 15.89 -11.49 -68.61
CA GLU A 134 15.50 -12.13 -69.86
C GLU A 134 15.89 -11.19 -71.01
N GLU A 135 16.80 -11.64 -71.89
CA GLU A 135 17.07 -11.08 -73.21
C GLU A 135 16.66 -12.11 -74.27
#